data_AF-A0A953F1J7-F1
#
_entry.id   AF-A0A953F1J7-F1
#
_cell.length_a   1.000
_cell.length_b   1.000
_cell.length_c   1.000
_cell.angle_alpha   90.00
_cell.angle_beta   90.00
_cell.angle_gamma   90.00
#
_symmetry.space_group_name_H-M   'P 1'
#
loop_
_entity.id
_entity.type
_entity.pdbx_description
1 polymer ?
#
loop_
_entity_poly.entity_id
_entity_poly.type
_entity_poly.pdbx_seq_one_letter_code
_entity_poly.pdbx_strand_id
1 'polypeptide(L)'
;ALVALASAVLHGEIDLRAAVDAQAAVAALTRLPGIGDWTASYIAMRALHWPDAFPHGDLVLCKAAGGVTARELLRMADTWRPWRGYAALRLWNLMSMAPPGGTP
;
A
#
# COMPACT_ATOMS: atom_id res chain seq x y z
N ALA A 1 8.10 -12.15 -10.97
CA ALA A 1 8.25 -11.07 -9.97
C ALA A 1 9.67 -10.96 -9.41
N LEU A 2 10.14 -11.87 -8.53
CA LEU A 2 11.40 -11.67 -7.78
C LEU A 2 12.65 -11.44 -8.66
N VAL A 3 12.89 -12.29 -9.66
CA VAL A 3 14.04 -12.14 -10.58
C VAL A 3 13.95 -10.85 -11.40
N ALA A 4 12.73 -10.48 -11.82
CA ALA A 4 12.50 -9.25 -12.57
C ALA A 4 12.75 -8.00 -11.72
N LEU A 5 12.27 -7.99 -10.47
CA LEU A 5 12.53 -6.90 -9.52
C LEU A 5 14.02 -6.77 -9.22
N ALA A 6 14.70 -7.89 -8.92
CA ALA A 6 16.14 -7.87 -8.66
C ALA A 6 16.93 -7.35 -9.86
N SER A 7 16.57 -7.74 -11.08
CA SER A 7 17.19 -7.25 -12.31
C SER A 7 16.95 -5.75 -12.50
N ALA A 8 15.72 -5.27 -12.32
CA ALA A 8 15.39 -3.85 -12.45
C ALA A 8 16.16 -2.97 -11.46
N VAL A 9 16.34 -3.45 -10.22
CA VAL A 9 17.15 -2.76 -9.21
C VAL A 9 18.64 -2.75 -9.59
N LEU A 10 19.17 -3.88 -10.07
CA LEU A 10 20.58 -3.98 -10.48
C LEU A 10 20.93 -3.03 -11.64
N HIS A 11 19.99 -2.83 -12.58
CA HIS A 11 20.17 -1.94 -13.73
C HIS A 11 19.79 -0.48 -13.44
N GLY A 12 19.38 -0.15 -12.20
CA GLY A 12 19.01 1.21 -11.82
C GLY A 12 17.66 1.69 -12.37
N GLU A 13 16.84 0.80 -12.91
CA GLU A 13 15.49 1.12 -13.40
C GLU A 13 14.49 1.35 -12.26
N ILE A 14 14.74 0.71 -11.11
CA ILE A 14 13.97 0.87 -9.88
C ILE A 14 14.94 1.16 -8.74
N ASP A 15 14.76 2.30 -8.09
CA ASP A 15 15.47 2.63 -6.86
C ASP A 15 14.56 2.36 -5.65
N LEU A 16 15.01 1.47 -4.76
CA LEU A 16 14.29 1.12 -3.53
C LEU A 16 14.83 1.84 -2.29
N ARG A 17 15.76 2.78 -2.45
CA ARG A 17 16.26 3.60 -1.33
C ARG A 17 15.20 4.61 -0.90
N ALA A 18 15.16 4.90 0.40
CA ALA A 18 14.32 5.96 0.94
C ALA A 18 14.65 7.33 0.32
N ALA A 19 13.66 8.21 0.19
CA ALA A 19 13.74 9.58 -0.37
C ALA A 19 13.78 9.73 -1.92
N VAL A 20 13.45 8.68 -2.66
CA VAL A 20 13.16 8.78 -4.11
C VAL A 20 11.73 9.23 -4.38
N ASP A 21 11.45 9.66 -5.63
CA ASP A 21 10.09 9.88 -6.12
C ASP A 21 9.29 8.57 -6.03
N ALA A 22 8.50 8.45 -4.96
CA ALA A 22 7.72 7.26 -4.66
C ALA A 22 6.67 6.97 -5.74
N GLN A 23 6.13 7.99 -6.40
CA GLN A 23 5.18 7.83 -7.49
C GLN A 23 5.86 7.21 -8.72
N ALA A 24 7.06 7.68 -9.07
CA ALA A 24 7.84 7.08 -10.14
C ALA A 24 8.21 5.62 -9.84
N ALA A 25 8.61 5.33 -8.59
CA ALA A 25 8.92 3.97 -8.15
C ALA A 25 7.69 3.05 -8.22
N VAL A 26 6.51 3.50 -7.78
CA VAL A 26 5.25 2.74 -7.91
C VAL A 26 4.93 2.45 -9.37
N ALA A 27 5.04 3.44 -10.25
CA ALA A 27 4.79 3.27 -11.67
C ALA A 27 5.78 2.29 -12.34
N ALA A 28 7.02 2.22 -11.85
CA ALA A 28 8.01 1.26 -12.33
C ALA A 28 7.73 -0.15 -11.80
N LEU A 29 7.36 -0.27 -10.53
CA LEU A 29 7.01 -1.53 -9.88
C LEU A 29 5.81 -2.19 -10.56
N THR A 30 4.76 -1.45 -10.90
CA THR A 30 3.55 -2.00 -11.54
C THR A 30 3.76 -2.46 -12.98
N ARG A 31 4.85 -2.07 -13.64
CA ARG A 31 5.24 -2.63 -14.95
C ARG A 31 5.84 -4.03 -14.85
N LEU A 32 6.26 -4.46 -13.65
CA LEU A 32 6.87 -5.77 -13.48
C LEU A 32 5.80 -6.88 -13.41
N PRO A 33 5.99 -8.00 -14.14
CA PRO A 33 5.03 -9.10 -14.12
C PRO A 33 4.93 -9.73 -12.72
N GLY A 34 3.70 -9.74 -12.21
CA GLY A 34 3.37 -10.24 -10.87
C GLY A 34 3.41 -9.19 -9.76
N ILE A 35 3.59 -7.91 -10.09
CA ILE A 35 3.45 -6.79 -9.14
C ILE A 35 2.27 -5.92 -9.59
N GLY A 36 1.15 -6.03 -8.87
CA GLY A 36 -0.01 -5.15 -9.07
C GLY A 36 -0.01 -3.95 -8.13
N ASP A 37 -1.03 -3.09 -8.25
CA ASP A 37 -1.17 -1.83 -7.49
C ASP A 37 -1.07 -2.02 -5.97
N TRP A 38 -1.65 -3.11 -5.44
CA TRP A 38 -1.58 -3.43 -4.02
C TRP A 38 -0.13 -3.66 -3.57
N THR A 39 0.62 -4.51 -4.27
CA THR A 39 2.01 -4.83 -3.95
C THR A 39 2.91 -3.61 -4.10
N ALA A 40 2.74 -2.85 -5.18
CA ALA A 40 3.52 -1.63 -5.41
C ALA A 40 3.28 -0.58 -4.31
N SER A 41 2.01 -0.36 -3.93
CA SER A 41 1.65 0.56 -2.84
C SER A 41 2.21 0.10 -1.50
N TYR A 42 2.20 -1.21 -1.23
CA TYR A 42 2.76 -1.78 -0.01
C TYR A 42 4.29 -1.62 0.06
N ILE A 43 4.99 -1.84 -1.07
CA ILE A 43 6.43 -1.56 -1.18
C ILE A 43 6.71 -0.08 -0.95
N ALA A 44 5.96 0.82 -1.57
CA ALA A 44 6.13 2.25 -1.38
C ALA A 44 5.92 2.67 0.08
N MET A 45 4.94 2.07 0.76
CA MET A 45 4.67 2.31 2.16
C MET A 45 5.80 1.80 3.08
N ARG A 46 6.27 0.56 2.88
CA ARG A 46 7.17 -0.13 3.83
C ARG A 46 8.66 0.03 3.52
N ALA A 47 9.03 0.02 2.24
CA ALA A 47 10.42 0.12 1.79
C ALA A 47 10.82 1.57 1.50
N LEU A 48 9.96 2.34 0.83
CA LEU A 48 10.26 3.74 0.48
C LEU A 48 9.87 4.73 1.58
N HIS A 49 9.20 4.25 2.63
CA HIS A 49 8.67 5.07 3.73
C HIS A 49 7.74 6.20 3.25
N TRP A 50 7.02 6.00 2.14
CA TRP A 50 6.15 7.03 1.58
C TRP A 50 4.88 7.18 2.43
N PRO A 51 4.68 8.33 3.12
CA PRO A 51 3.56 8.51 4.06
C PRO A 51 2.17 8.47 3.41
N ASP A 52 2.11 8.74 2.10
CA ASP A 52 0.86 8.84 1.35
C ASP A 52 0.53 7.56 0.54
N ALA A 53 1.36 6.52 0.65
CA ALA A 53 1.10 5.22 0.03
C ALA A 53 -0.12 4.54 0.65
N PHE A 54 -0.99 3.94 -0.17
CA PHE A 54 -2.23 3.35 0.31
C PHE A 54 -2.67 2.11 -0.47
N PRO A 55 -2.60 0.90 0.12
CA PRO A 55 -2.97 -0.34 -0.54
C PRO A 55 -4.49 -0.56 -0.51
N HIS A 56 -5.25 0.29 -1.20
CA HIS A 56 -6.73 0.31 -1.18
C HIS A 56 -7.43 -1.01 -1.56
N GLY A 57 -6.76 -1.91 -2.28
CA GLY A 57 -7.28 -3.26 -2.59
C GLY A 57 -7.21 -4.26 -1.44
N ASP A 58 -6.72 -3.85 -0.26
CA ASP A 58 -6.57 -4.71 0.91
C ASP A 58 -7.93 -5.05 1.55
N LEU A 59 -8.25 -6.33 1.64
CA LEU A 59 -9.52 -6.80 2.20
C LEU A 59 -9.66 -6.49 3.70
N VAL A 60 -8.55 -6.46 4.44
CA VAL A 60 -8.57 -6.12 5.87
C VAL A 60 -8.85 -4.63 6.04
N LEU A 61 -8.25 -3.76 5.22
CA LEU A 61 -8.57 -2.33 5.23
C LEU A 61 -10.04 -2.06 4.87
N CYS A 62 -10.55 -2.74 3.84
CA CYS A 62 -11.97 -2.65 3.45
C CYS A 62 -12.90 -3.03 4.60
N LYS A 63 -12.60 -4.13 5.30
CA LYS A 63 -13.35 -4.59 6.47
C LYS A 63 -13.24 -3.59 7.64
N ALA A 64 -12.03 -3.12 7.94
CA ALA A 64 -11.76 -2.16 9.02
C ALA A 64 -12.48 -0.81 8.82
N ALA A 65 -12.67 -0.41 7.56
CA ALA A 65 -13.37 0.81 7.19
C ALA A 65 -14.90 0.63 7.11
N GLY A 66 -15.45 -0.42 7.73
CA GLY A 66 -16.89 -0.69 7.79
C GLY A 66 -17.41 -1.63 6.71
N GLY A 67 -16.56 -2.48 6.13
CA GLY A 67 -16.98 -3.43 5.09
C GLY A 67 -17.27 -2.79 3.73
N VAL A 68 -16.56 -1.70 3.41
CA VAL A 68 -16.69 -0.97 2.15
C VAL A 68 -15.96 -1.66 1.00
N THR A 69 -16.30 -1.32 -0.25
CA THR A 69 -15.55 -1.77 -1.42
C THR A 69 -14.20 -1.06 -1.54
N ALA A 70 -13.23 -1.65 -2.26
CA ALA A 70 -11.92 -1.02 -2.52
C ALA A 70 -12.05 0.37 -3.18
N ARG A 71 -13.06 0.57 -4.04
CA ARG A 71 -13.33 1.85 -4.69
C ARG A 71 -13.86 2.91 -3.71
N GLU A 72 -14.73 2.50 -2.80
CA GLU A 72 -15.22 3.38 -1.73
C GLU A 72 -14.12 3.74 -0.76
N LEU A 73 -13.33 2.75 -0.34
CA LEU A 73 -12.17 2.96 0.52
C LEU A 73 -11.17 3.94 -0.12
N LEU A 74 -10.89 3.80 -1.41
CA LEU A 74 -10.01 4.73 -2.13
C LEU A 74 -10.55 6.17 -2.11
N ARG A 75 -11.85 6.37 -2.33
CA ARG A 75 -12.49 7.70 -2.23
C ARG A 75 -12.44 8.27 -0.82
N MET A 76 -12.68 7.45 0.21
CA MET A 76 -12.56 7.88 1.60
C MET A 76 -11.13 8.30 1.94
N ALA A 77 -10.15 7.54 1.44
CA ALA A 77 -8.75 7.76 1.72
C ALA A 77 -8.22 9.10 1.18
N ASP A 78 -8.84 9.71 0.17
CA ASP A 78 -8.44 11.03 -0.31
C ASP A 78 -8.50 12.10 0.79
N THR A 79 -9.42 11.96 1.77
CA THR A 79 -9.51 12.87 2.92
C THR A 79 -8.35 12.73 3.90
N TRP A 80 -7.57 11.64 3.82
CA TRP A 80 -6.42 11.38 4.69
C TRP A 80 -5.08 11.79 4.08
N ARG A 81 -5.09 12.35 2.86
CA ARG A 81 -3.87 12.90 2.24
C ARG A 81 -3.29 14.02 3.11
N PRO A 82 -1.94 14.15 3.20
CA PRO A 82 -0.92 13.32 2.56
C PRO A 82 -0.44 12.13 3.42
N TRP A 83 -1.27 11.64 4.36
CA TRP A 83 -0.89 10.67 5.39
C TRP A 83 -1.66 9.34 5.29
N ARG A 84 -2.09 8.96 4.08
CA ARG A 84 -2.92 7.75 3.87
C ARG A 84 -2.26 6.46 4.39
N GLY A 85 -0.94 6.36 4.35
CA GLY A 85 -0.20 5.22 4.92
C GLY A 85 -0.40 5.08 6.43
N TYR A 86 -0.47 6.19 7.17
CA TYR A 86 -0.77 6.15 8.60
C TYR A 86 -2.22 5.75 8.89
N ALA A 87 -3.16 6.17 8.04
CA ALA A 87 -4.54 5.70 8.14
C ALA A 87 -4.63 4.19 7.91
N ALA A 88 -3.90 3.64 6.93
CA ALA A 88 -3.80 2.19 6.72
C ALA A 88 -3.24 1.46 7.95
N LEU A 89 -2.13 1.95 8.54
CA LEU A 89 -1.57 1.38 9.79
C LEU A 89 -2.61 1.36 10.92
N ARG A 90 -3.35 2.46 11.08
CA ARG A 90 -4.40 2.55 12.12
C ARG A 90 -5.52 1.55 11.87
N LEU A 91 -6.00 1.41 10.64
CA LEU A 91 -7.05 0.47 10.27
C LEU A 91 -6.61 -0.99 10.49
N TRP A 92 -5.39 -1.34 10.11
CA TRP A 92 -4.85 -2.68 10.42
C TRP A 92 -4.76 -2.93 11.93
N ASN A 93 -4.29 -1.95 12.71
CA ASN A 93 -4.21 -2.10 14.17
C ASN A 93 -5.60 -2.29 14.82
N LEU A 94 -6.62 -1.58 14.34
CA LEU A 94 -8.00 -1.77 14.82
C LEU A 94 -8.48 -3.21 14.62
N MET A 95 -8.12 -3.84 13.51
CA MET A 95 -8.48 -5.24 13.24
C MET A 95 -7.65 -6.24 14.04
N SER A 96 -6.38 -5.94 14.31
CA SER A 96 -5.51 -6.79 15.15
C SER A 96 -5.91 -6.77 16.63
N MET A 97 -6.51 -5.68 17.10
CA MET A 97 -6.95 -5.51 18.49
C MET A 97 -8.40 -5.95 18.74
N ALA A 98 -9.14 -6.33 17.69
CA ALA A 98 -10.50 -6.82 17.84
C ALA A 98 -10.50 -8.21 18.50
N PRO A 99 -11.25 -8.43 19.60
CA PRO A 99 -11.33 -9.74 20.25
C PRO A 99 -11.96 -10.77 19.29
N PRO A 100 -11.53 -12.03 19.32
CA PRO A 100 -12.16 -13.08 18.51
C PRO A 100 -13.62 -13.26 18.94
N GLY A 101 -14.56 -12.74 18.15
CA GLY A 101 -16.01 -12.88 18.37
C GLY A 101 -16.83 -11.58 18.45
N GLY A 102 -16.23 -10.40 18.34
CA GLY A 102 -16.95 -9.13 18.46
C GLY A 102 -17.89 -8.84 17.29
N THR A 103 -19.20 -9.03 17.49
CA THR A 103 -20.21 -8.15 16.89
C THR A 103 -20.13 -6.79 17.61
N PRO A 104 -20.41 -5.67 16.91
CA PRO A 104 -20.08 -4.31 17.37
C PRO A 104 -20.76 -3.92 18.69
#